data_AF-A0A1Y1IDC1-F1
#
_entry.id   AF-A0A1Y1IDC1-F1
#
_cell.length_a   1.000
_cell.length_b   1.000
_cell.length_c   1.000
_cell.angle_alpha   90.00
_cell.angle_beta   90.00
_cell.angle_gamma   90.00
#
_symmetry.space_group_name_H-M   'P 1'
#
loop_
_entity.id
_entity.type
_entity.pdbx_description
1 polymer ?
#
loop_
_entity_poly.entity_id
_entity_poly.type
_entity_poly.pdbx_seq_one_letter_code
_entity_poly.pdbx_strand_id
1 'polypeptide(L)'
;MERPSQVVPTVGFSVEKFVLDGMALTVVDMSGQEKYVKLWESFYKDIQAVVFVVDSADRARLSAAKALLDSVLERPELEHLPLLVFANKADLVHALPAVQVAQVLAVDRPGKRRAWHISASSALTGQGLEEGIKWLRDRLRNR
;
A
#
# COMPACT_ATOMS: atom_id res chain seq x y z
N MET A 1 -7.90 15.51 19.84
CA MET A 1 -7.20 15.01 18.64
C MET A 1 -5.82 14.59 19.10
N GLU A 2 -5.62 13.28 19.30
CA GLU A 2 -4.32 12.77 19.74
C GLU A 2 -3.27 13.09 18.68
N ARG A 3 -2.13 13.65 19.10
CA ARG A 3 -0.96 13.79 18.22
C ARG A 3 -0.60 12.39 17.73
N PRO A 4 -0.18 12.19 16.47
CA PRO A 4 0.35 10.88 16.08
C PRO A 4 1.49 10.54 17.03
N SER A 5 1.38 9.40 17.69
CA SER A 5 2.50 8.80 18.41
C SER A 5 3.69 8.77 17.47
N GLN A 6 4.87 9.19 17.93
CA GLN A 6 6.10 9.08 17.14
C GLN A 6 6.23 7.65 16.63
N VAL A 7 6.09 7.47 15.31
CA VAL A 7 6.26 6.17 14.67
C VAL A 7 7.75 5.94 14.48
N VAL A 8 8.27 4.89 15.10
CA VAL A 8 9.66 4.45 14.90
C VAL A 8 9.76 3.55 13.67
N PRO A 9 10.90 3.52 12.95
CA PRO A 9 11.06 2.62 11.80
C PRO A 9 10.82 1.14 12.17
N THR A 10 9.94 0.47 11.43
CA THR A 10 9.66 -0.96 11.62
C THR A 10 10.92 -1.81 11.38
N VAL A 11 11.28 -2.64 12.36
CA VAL A 11 12.36 -3.63 12.27
C VAL A 11 11.76 -4.97 11.85
N GLY A 12 12.03 -5.43 10.63
CA GLY A 12 11.42 -6.64 10.09
C GLY A 12 9.96 -6.42 9.70
N PHE A 13 9.03 -6.76 10.61
CA PHE A 13 7.60 -6.61 10.40
C PHE A 13 6.84 -6.43 11.73
N SER A 14 5.61 -5.93 11.67
CA SER A 14 4.66 -5.96 12.78
C SER A 14 3.32 -6.56 12.32
N VAL A 15 2.56 -7.13 13.24
CA VAL A 15 1.25 -7.72 12.95
C VAL A 15 0.21 -7.04 13.80
N GLU A 16 -0.78 -6.45 13.14
CA GLU A 16 -1.92 -5.81 13.79
C GLU A 16 -3.20 -6.55 13.42
N LYS A 17 -4.06 -6.73 14.41
CA LYS A 17 -5.38 -7.35 14.23
C LYS A 17 -6.44 -6.39 14.72
N PHE A 18 -7.39 -6.07 13.86
CA PHE A 18 -8.49 -5.18 14.21
C PHE A 18 -9.74 -5.54 13.40
N VAL A 19 -10.88 -5.05 13.87
CA VAL A 19 -12.16 -5.18 13.17
C VAL A 19 -12.49 -3.86 12.51
N LEU A 20 -12.78 -3.89 11.22
CA LEU A 20 -13.26 -2.74 10.47
C LEU A 20 -14.57 -3.08 9.78
N ASP A 21 -15.64 -2.36 10.12
CA ASP A 21 -16.99 -2.55 9.57
C ASP A 21 -17.47 -4.02 9.57
N GLY A 22 -17.19 -4.74 10.67
CA GLY A 22 -17.54 -6.15 10.84
C GLY A 22 -16.63 -7.14 10.12
N MET A 23 -15.54 -6.68 9.49
CA MET A 23 -14.51 -7.54 8.88
C MET A 23 -13.29 -7.62 9.81
N ALA A 24 -12.93 -8.83 10.23
CA ALA A 24 -11.70 -9.06 10.96
C ALA A 24 -10.51 -8.99 9.99
N LEU A 25 -9.59 -8.07 10.24
CA LEU A 25 -8.40 -7.83 9.46
C LEU A 25 -7.16 -8.26 10.25
N THR A 26 -6.25 -8.95 9.56
CA THR A 26 -4.88 -9.13 10.01
C THR A 26 -3.99 -8.40 9.01
N VAL A 27 -3.33 -7.33 9.48
CA VAL A 27 -2.41 -6.53 8.67
C VAL A 27 -1.00 -6.86 9.12
N VAL A 28 -0.14 -7.18 8.15
CA VAL A 28 1.29 -7.35 8.38
C VAL A 28 1.98 -6.11 7.79
N ASP A 29 2.41 -5.20 8.66
CA ASP A 29 3.21 -4.04 8.26
C ASP A 29 4.67 -4.46 8.08
N MET A 30 5.15 -4.37 6.84
CA MET A 30 6.47 -4.85 6.45
C MET A 30 7.45 -3.69 6.33
N SER A 31 8.66 -3.88 6.86
CA SER A 31 9.72 -2.88 6.70
C SER A 31 10.12 -2.74 5.23
N GLY A 32 10.16 -1.49 4.75
CA GLY A 32 10.65 -1.12 3.42
C GLY A 32 12.18 -0.98 3.34
N GLN A 33 12.93 -1.24 4.41
CA GLN A 33 14.38 -1.22 4.37
C GLN A 33 14.89 -2.42 3.58
N GLU A 34 15.85 -2.20 2.67
CA GLU A 34 16.37 -3.21 1.74
C GLU A 34 16.75 -4.54 2.42
N LYS A 35 17.41 -4.48 3.59
CA LYS A 35 17.80 -5.66 4.37
C LYS A 35 16.64 -6.56 4.82
N TYR A 36 15.42 -6.02 4.89
CA TYR A 36 14.22 -6.73 5.36
C TYR A 36 13.25 -7.11 4.24
N VAL A 37 13.46 -6.65 3.00
CA VAL A 37 12.54 -6.91 1.87
C VAL A 37 12.35 -8.42 1.63
N LYS A 38 13.38 -9.24 1.87
CA LYS A 38 13.28 -10.71 1.74
C LYS A 38 12.26 -11.34 2.71
N LEU A 39 11.94 -10.69 3.83
CA LEU A 39 10.94 -11.21 4.77
C LEU A 39 9.52 -11.18 4.19
N TRP A 40 9.27 -10.36 3.18
CA TRP A 40 7.95 -10.23 2.55
C TRP A 40 7.51 -11.57 1.94
N GLU A 41 8.45 -12.33 1.38
CA GLU A 41 8.20 -13.63 0.75
C GLU A 41 7.60 -14.66 1.72
N SER A 42 7.82 -14.49 3.03
CA SER A 42 7.27 -15.38 4.05
C SER A 42 5.75 -15.28 4.20
N PHE A 43 5.14 -14.20 3.68
CA PHE A 43 3.70 -13.92 3.84
C PHE A 43 2.91 -14.04 2.53
N TYR A 44 3.56 -14.19 1.37
CA TYR A 44 2.88 -14.08 0.07
C TYR A 44 1.76 -15.10 -0.14
N LYS A 45 1.85 -16.28 0.49
CA LYS A 45 0.84 -17.33 0.37
C LYS A 45 -0.40 -17.10 1.25
N ASP A 46 -0.28 -16.24 2.27
CA ASP A 46 -1.29 -16.09 3.32
C ASP A 46 -2.04 -14.76 3.25
N ILE A 47 -1.77 -13.92 2.24
CA ILE A 47 -2.41 -12.61 2.08
C ILE A 47 -3.51 -12.61 1.02
N GLN A 48 -4.53 -11.78 1.25
CA GLN A 48 -5.70 -11.65 0.38
C GLN A 48 -5.66 -10.36 -0.46
N ALA A 49 -4.75 -9.44 -0.16
CA ALA A 49 -4.58 -8.16 -0.83
C ALA A 49 -3.19 -7.59 -0.56
N VAL A 50 -2.76 -6.67 -1.42
CA VAL A 50 -1.55 -5.86 -1.21
C VAL A 50 -1.96 -4.41 -0.98
N VAL A 51 -1.49 -3.81 0.11
CA VAL A 51 -1.55 -2.36 0.35
C VAL A 51 -0.13 -1.81 0.22
N PHE A 52 0.08 -0.90 -0.73
CA PHE A 52 1.39 -0.32 -1.01
C PHE A 52 1.36 1.19 -0.73
N VAL A 53 2.14 1.65 0.23
CA VAL A 53 2.15 3.05 0.66
C VAL A 53 3.40 3.72 0.11
N VAL A 54 3.24 4.82 -0.62
CA VAL A 54 4.36 5.61 -1.13
C VAL A 54 4.32 7.02 -0.57
N ASP A 55 5.50 7.60 -0.37
CA ASP A 55 5.66 9.01 -0.07
C ASP A 55 5.47 9.81 -1.37
N SER A 56 4.31 10.42 -1.55
CA SER A 56 3.99 11.18 -2.77
C SER A 56 4.81 12.47 -2.91
N ALA A 57 5.42 12.95 -1.83
CA ALA A 57 6.28 14.12 -1.81
C ALA A 57 7.73 13.79 -2.19
N ASP A 58 8.14 12.52 -2.08
CA ASP A 58 9.50 12.08 -2.38
C ASP A 58 9.63 11.49 -3.80
N ARG A 59 9.73 12.39 -4.77
CA ARG A 59 9.81 12.03 -6.19
C ARG A 59 11.05 11.19 -6.53
N ALA A 60 12.16 11.41 -5.82
CA ALA A 60 13.42 10.74 -6.08
C ALA A 60 13.34 9.24 -5.78
N ARG A 61 12.52 8.85 -4.80
CA ARG A 61 12.34 7.44 -4.41
C ARG A 61 11.22 6.70 -5.14
N LEU A 62 10.39 7.39 -5.94
CA LEU A 62 9.29 6.73 -6.66
C LEU A 62 9.77 5.70 -7.69
N SER A 63 10.93 5.91 -8.32
CA SER A 63 11.52 4.91 -9.23
C SER A 63 11.92 3.62 -8.51
N ALA A 64 12.53 3.74 -7.32
CA ALA A 64 12.85 2.59 -6.48
C ALA A 64 11.59 1.90 -5.95
N ALA A 65 10.57 2.68 -5.56
CA ALA A 65 9.27 2.15 -5.14
C ALA A 65 8.58 1.39 -6.27
N LYS A 66 8.67 1.88 -7.51
CA LYS A 66 8.19 1.17 -8.70
C LYS A 66 8.91 -0.17 -8.87
N ALA A 67 10.24 -0.18 -8.85
CA ALA A 67 11.02 -1.41 -9.02
C ALA A 67 10.67 -2.46 -7.95
N LEU A 68 10.50 -2.02 -6.70
CA LEU A 68 10.05 -2.90 -5.61
C LEU A 68 8.65 -3.43 -5.87
N LEU A 69 7.69 -2.55 -6.20
CA LEU A 69 6.32 -2.96 -6.50
C LEU A 69 6.29 -3.95 -7.67
N ASP A 70 7.06 -3.71 -8.74
CA ASP A 70 7.16 -4.61 -9.87
C ASP A 70 7.62 -6.02 -9.43
N SER A 71 8.68 -6.10 -8.62
CA SER A 71 9.22 -7.36 -8.11
C SER A 71 8.25 -8.14 -7.22
N VAL A 72 7.32 -7.44 -6.56
CA VAL A 72 6.27 -8.01 -5.72
C VAL A 72 5.12 -8.51 -6.60
N LEU A 73 4.65 -7.69 -7.55
CA LEU A 73 3.49 -8.02 -8.38
C LEU A 73 3.77 -9.11 -9.43
N GLU A 74 5.04 -9.38 -9.73
CA GLU A 74 5.49 -10.49 -10.59
C GLU A 74 5.47 -11.85 -9.89
N ARG A 75 5.25 -11.88 -8.57
CA ARG A 75 5.17 -13.13 -7.82
C ARG A 75 3.86 -13.86 -8.13
N PRO A 76 3.91 -15.15 -8.52
CA PRO A 76 2.72 -15.92 -8.90
C PRO A 76 1.66 -15.96 -7.80
N GLU A 77 2.08 -16.06 -6.53
CA GLU A 77 1.21 -16.06 -5.37
C GLU A 77 0.34 -14.79 -5.29
N LEU A 78 0.88 -13.68 -5.78
CA LEU A 78 0.27 -12.37 -5.68
C LEU A 78 -0.46 -11.96 -6.95
N GLU A 79 -0.34 -12.68 -8.07
CA GLU A 79 -0.77 -12.22 -9.42
C GLU A 79 -2.23 -11.73 -9.46
N HIS A 80 -3.12 -12.42 -8.75
CA HIS A 80 -4.57 -12.20 -8.78
C HIS A 80 -5.08 -11.29 -7.64
N LEU A 81 -4.20 -10.89 -6.71
CA LEU A 81 -4.60 -10.11 -5.53
C LEU A 81 -4.94 -8.65 -5.87
N PRO A 82 -5.98 -8.05 -5.27
CA PRO A 82 -6.21 -6.62 -5.43
C PRO A 82 -5.05 -5.81 -4.86
N LEU A 83 -4.71 -4.73 -5.56
CA LEU A 83 -3.68 -3.77 -5.14
C LEU A 83 -4.31 -2.44 -4.77
N LEU A 84 -4.17 -2.03 -3.51
CA LEU A 84 -4.46 -0.67 -3.07
C LEU A 84 -3.15 0.10 -2.93
N VAL A 85 -3.05 1.25 -3.59
CA VAL A 85 -1.92 2.18 -3.41
C VAL A 85 -2.37 3.40 -2.63
N PHE A 86 -1.61 3.77 -1.61
CA PHE A 86 -1.73 5.06 -0.94
C PHE A 86 -0.62 5.99 -1.40
N ALA A 87 -0.99 7.04 -2.14
CA ALA A 87 -0.12 8.19 -2.37
C ALA A 87 -0.17 9.07 -1.10
N ASN A 88 0.66 8.71 -0.11
CA ASN A 88 0.63 9.30 1.22
C ASN A 88 1.41 10.62 1.28
N LYS A 89 1.17 11.40 2.34
CA LYS A 89 1.67 12.77 2.54
C LYS A 89 1.11 13.80 1.55
N ALA A 90 -0.12 13.57 1.08
CA ALA A 90 -0.82 14.47 0.17
C ALA A 90 -1.11 15.86 0.77
N ASP A 91 -0.95 16.01 2.09
CA ASP A 91 -1.00 17.30 2.80
C ASP A 91 0.19 18.22 2.51
N LEU A 92 1.29 17.69 1.97
CA LEU A 92 2.47 18.48 1.63
C LEU A 92 2.31 19.20 0.29
N VAL A 93 2.68 20.49 0.24
CA VAL A 93 2.53 21.35 -0.96
C VAL A 93 3.18 20.78 -2.23
N HIS A 94 4.25 19.99 -2.08
CA HIS A 94 5.00 19.41 -3.20
C HIS A 94 4.63 17.95 -3.50
N ALA A 95 3.64 17.39 -2.79
CA ALA A 95 3.11 16.07 -3.03
C ALA A 95 2.59 15.92 -4.46
N LEU A 96 2.91 14.80 -5.08
CA LEU A 96 2.38 14.46 -6.39
C LEU A 96 0.91 14.04 -6.28
N PRO A 97 0.04 14.48 -7.20
CA PRO A 97 -1.32 13.96 -7.29
C PRO A 97 -1.33 12.45 -7.49
N ALA A 98 -2.33 11.76 -6.92
CA ALA A 98 -2.46 10.30 -7.03
C ALA A 98 -2.38 9.80 -8.49
N VAL A 99 -2.98 10.52 -9.45
CA VAL A 99 -2.90 10.17 -10.88
C VAL A 99 -1.46 10.15 -11.40
N GLN A 100 -0.60 11.09 -10.98
CA GLN A 100 0.80 11.13 -11.41
C GLN A 100 1.60 10.01 -10.73
N VAL A 101 1.33 9.73 -9.45
CA VAL A 101 1.93 8.60 -8.74
C VAL A 101 1.57 7.28 -9.44
N ALA A 102 0.31 7.07 -9.82
CA ALA A 102 -0.13 5.88 -10.56
C ALA A 102 0.60 5.73 -11.91
N GLN A 103 0.81 6.83 -12.63
CA GLN A 103 1.56 6.84 -13.88
C GLN A 103 3.02 6.43 -13.66
N VAL A 104 3.71 7.01 -12.67
CA VAL A 104 5.11 6.68 -12.35
C VAL A 104 5.24 5.22 -11.92
N LEU A 105 4.33 4.73 -11.09
CA LEU A 105 4.32 3.34 -10.64
C LEU A 105 3.87 2.35 -11.73
N ALA A 106 3.28 2.84 -12.83
CA ALA A 106 2.70 2.04 -13.90
C ALA A 106 1.77 0.92 -13.36
N VAL A 107 0.85 1.29 -12.46
CA VAL A 107 -0.08 0.33 -11.82
C VAL A 107 -1.12 -0.20 -12.81
N ASP A 108 -1.47 0.60 -13.82
CA ASP A 108 -2.34 0.19 -14.93
C ASP A 108 -1.51 -0.42 -16.05
N ARG A 109 -1.31 -1.74 -16.00
CA ARG A 109 -0.48 -2.45 -16.98
C ARG A 109 -1.34 -3.11 -18.08
N PRO A 110 -1.11 -2.79 -19.37
CA PRO A 110 -1.77 -3.47 -20.47
C PRO A 110 -1.63 -4.99 -20.37
N GLY A 111 -2.74 -5.71 -20.56
CA GLY A 111 -2.76 -7.18 -20.53
C GLY A 111 -2.81 -7.82 -19.14
N LYS A 112 -2.69 -7.05 -18.04
CA LYS A 112 -2.91 -7.55 -16.68
C LYS A 112 -4.32 -7.20 -16.22
N ARG A 113 -5.06 -8.17 -15.69
CA ARG A 113 -6.46 -8.00 -15.19
C ARG A 113 -6.55 -7.73 -13.70
N ARG A 114 -5.44 -7.39 -13.04
CA ARG A 114 -5.39 -7.13 -11.60
C ARG A 114 -6.28 -5.95 -11.25
N ALA A 115 -7.20 -6.12 -10.30
CA ALA A 115 -7.95 -5.01 -9.74
C ALA A 115 -7.00 -4.10 -8.93
N TRP A 116 -7.00 -2.81 -9.24
CA TRP A 116 -6.18 -1.83 -8.52
C TRP A 116 -6.97 -0.55 -8.22
N HIS A 117 -6.51 0.18 -7.22
CA HIS A 117 -6.98 1.52 -6.89
C HIS A 117 -5.87 2.33 -6.24
N ILE A 118 -5.92 3.64 -6.40
CA ILE A 118 -5.01 4.57 -5.75
C ILE A 118 -5.80 5.67 -5.06
N SER A 119 -5.43 5.98 -3.82
CA SER A 119 -5.99 7.09 -3.07
C SER A 119 -4.90 8.07 -2.65
N ALA A 120 -5.14 9.36 -2.88
CA ALA A 120 -4.34 10.42 -2.26
C ALA A 120 -4.66 10.42 -0.77
N SER A 121 -3.63 10.32 0.08
CA SER A 121 -3.85 10.14 1.51
C SER A 121 -2.90 10.95 2.37
N SER A 122 -3.32 11.20 3.60
CA SER A 122 -2.49 11.77 4.65
C SER A 122 -2.70 10.97 5.92
N ALA A 123 -1.71 10.14 6.28
CA ALA A 123 -1.73 9.41 7.54
C ALA A 123 -1.77 10.34 8.77
N LEU A 124 -1.33 11.60 8.62
CA LEU A 124 -1.35 12.62 9.68
C LEU A 124 -2.78 13.10 9.98
N THR A 125 -3.58 13.31 8.94
CA THR A 125 -4.93 13.90 9.05
C THR A 125 -6.04 12.87 8.92
N GLY A 126 -5.73 11.67 8.43
CA GLY A 126 -6.70 10.62 8.09
C GLY A 126 -7.34 10.79 6.71
N GLN A 127 -7.09 11.90 6.00
CA GLN A 127 -7.71 12.16 4.70
C GLN A 127 -7.38 11.05 3.69
N GLY A 128 -8.38 10.60 2.95
CA GLY A 128 -8.27 9.61 1.87
C GLY A 128 -8.09 8.16 2.30
N LEU A 129 -7.84 7.90 3.59
CA LEU A 129 -7.69 6.53 4.11
C LEU A 129 -9.00 5.73 4.00
N GLU A 130 -10.11 6.33 4.42
CA GLU A 130 -11.42 5.67 4.40
C GLU A 130 -11.83 5.23 2.99
N GLU A 131 -11.62 6.08 1.98
CA GLU A 131 -11.93 5.77 0.58
C GLU A 131 -11.14 4.55 0.07
N GLY A 132 -9.83 4.55 0.30
CA GLY A 132 -8.97 3.45 -0.14
C GLY A 132 -9.31 2.14 0.55
N ILE A 133 -9.53 2.17 1.87
CA ILE A 133 -9.89 0.98 2.64
C ILE A 133 -11.29 0.48 2.27
N LYS A 134 -12.25 1.39 2.04
CA LYS A 134 -13.59 1.04 1.55
C LYS A 134 -13.52 0.29 0.22
N TRP A 135 -12.75 0.81 -0.74
CA TRP A 135 -12.53 0.11 -2.01
C TRP A 135 -11.96 -1.29 -1.79
N LEU A 136 -10.94 -1.41 -0.94
CA LEU A 136 -10.29 -2.70 -0.70
C LEU A 136 -11.24 -3.70 -0.05
N ARG A 137 -12.00 -3.27 0.95
CA ARG A 137 -13.04 -4.07 1.61
C ARG A 137 -14.07 -4.57 0.61
N ASP A 138 -14.58 -3.69 -0.24
CA ASP A 138 -15.57 -4.05 -1.24
C ASP A 138 -14.98 -5.06 -2.26
N ARG A 139 -13.68 -4.99 -2.55
CA ARG A 139 -12.99 -6.02 -3.35
C ARG A 139 -12.80 -7.34 -2.62
N LEU A 140 -12.53 -7.33 -1.32
CA LEU A 140 -12.36 -8.54 -0.53
C LEU A 140 -13.68 -9.27 -0.26
N ARG A 141 -14.80 -8.53 -0.14
CA ARG A 141 -16.14 -9.12 0.05
C ARG A 141 -16.72 -9.75 -1.22
N ASN A 142 -16.37 -9.21 -2.39
CA ASN A 142 -16.92 -9.66 -3.68
C ASN A 142 -16.01 -10.70 -4.38
N ARG A 143 -15.25 -11.46 -3.61
CA ARG A 143 -14.38 -12.53 -4.08
C ARG A 143 -15.03 -13.90 -3.93
#